data_AF-A0A5B8UVE4-F1
#
_entry.id   AF-A0A5B8UVE4-F1
#
_cell.length_a   1.000
_cell.length_b   1.000
_cell.length_c   1.000
_cell.angle_alpha   90.00
_cell.angle_beta   90.00
_cell.angle_gamma   90.00
#
_symmetry.space_group_name_H-M   'P 1'
#
loop_
_entity.id
_entity.type
_entity.pdbx_description
1 polymer ?
#
loop_
_entity_poly.entity_id
_entity_poly.type
_entity_poly.pdbx_seq_one_letter_code
_entity_poly.pdbx_strand_id
1 'polypeptide(L)' 'MMIGKKKNTETGEQEWENPQNPEATSDGRDKEQILRQYEEAKRRKDNLTEKDHIDKPKQN' A
#
# COMPACT_ATOMS: atom_id res chain seq x y z
N MET A 1 -58.62 -18.04 -9.03
CA MET A 1 -57.51 -17.25 -8.48
C MET A 1 -56.31 -17.48 -9.39
N MET A 2 -55.92 -16.46 -10.18
CA MET A 2 -54.84 -16.60 -11.16
C MET A 2 -53.50 -16.65 -10.43
N ILE A 3 -52.74 -17.72 -10.64
CA ILE A 3 -51.37 -17.85 -10.14
C ILE A 3 -50.50 -16.94 -11.00
N GLY A 4 -50.13 -15.79 -10.44
CA GLY A 4 -49.24 -14.83 -11.06
C GLY A 4 -47.90 -15.48 -11.39
N LYS A 5 -47.50 -15.41 -12.67
CA LYS A 5 -46.19 -15.80 -13.17
C LYS A 5 -45.12 -15.05 -12.36
N LYS A 6 -44.46 -15.73 -11.42
CA LYS A 6 -43.21 -15.26 -10.83
C LYS A 6 -42.17 -15.24 -11.95
N LYS A 7 -41.70 -14.06 -12.33
CA LYS A 7 -40.59 -13.90 -13.26
C LYS A 7 -39.38 -14.55 -12.61
N ASN A 8 -38.91 -15.65 -13.20
CA ASN A 8 -37.66 -16.28 -12.86
C ASN A 8 -36.58 -15.25 -13.18
N THR A 9 -36.08 -14.52 -12.17
CA THR A 9 -34.88 -13.71 -12.30
C THR A 9 -33.76 -14.69 -12.59
N GLU A 10 -33.40 -14.78 -13.86
CA GLU A 10 -32.23 -15.50 -14.33
C GLU A 10 -31.08 -15.22 -13.37
N THR A 11 -30.68 -16.25 -12.64
CA THR A 11 -29.41 -16.33 -11.94
C THR A 11 -28.32 -16.36 -13.00
N GLY A 12 -28.10 -15.22 -13.66
CA GLY A 12 -27.00 -15.01 -14.56
C GLY A 12 -25.72 -15.02 -13.73
N GLU A 13 -24.86 -15.99 -13.99
CA GLU A 13 -23.51 -16.01 -13.43
C GLU A 13 -22.85 -14.68 -13.77
N GLN A 14 -22.21 -14.05 -12.77
CA GLN A 14 -21.51 -12.80 -12.98
C GLN A 14 -20.29 -13.08 -13.87
N GLU A 15 -20.37 -12.67 -15.14
CA GLU A 15 -19.24 -12.72 -16.06
C GLU A 15 -18.23 -11.63 -15.66
N TRP A 16 -17.09 -12.07 -15.14
CA TRP A 16 -15.97 -11.18 -14.82
C TRP A 16 -15.10 -11.01 -16.07
N GLU A 17 -14.89 -9.77 -16.48
CA GLU A 17 -13.97 -9.44 -17.57
C GLU A 17 -12.54 -9.92 -17.25
N ASN A 18 -11.89 -10.54 -18.23
CA ASN A 18 -10.51 -11.02 -18.06
C ASN A 18 -9.55 -9.82 -18.01
N PRO A 19 -8.73 -9.67 -16.94
CA PRO A 19 -7.77 -8.57 -16.86
C PRO A 19 -6.86 -8.54 -18.09
N GLN A 20 -6.73 -7.36 -18.70
CA GLN A 20 -6.05 -7.25 -20.00
C GLN A 20 -4.53 -7.39 -19.93
N ASN A 21 -3.97 -7.40 -18.72
CA ASN A 21 -2.54 -7.63 -18.49
C ASN A 21 -2.29 -8.15 -17.05
N PRO A 22 -2.54 -9.44 -16.78
CA PRO A 22 -2.38 -10.02 -15.45
C PRO A 22 -0.90 -10.12 -15.00
N GLU A 23 0.04 -10.05 -15.94
CA GLU A 23 1.48 -10.13 -15.68
C GLU A 23 2.13 -8.78 -15.39
N ALA A 24 1.42 -7.66 -15.61
CA ALA A 24 1.93 -6.36 -15.21
C ALA A 24 1.94 -6.26 -13.68
N THR A 25 3.08 -6.55 -13.08
CA THR A 25 3.44 -6.15 -11.71
C THR A 25 3.62 -4.64 -11.66
N SER A 26 2.52 -3.89 -11.84
CA SER A 26 2.45 -2.48 -11.47
C SER A 26 2.12 -2.39 -9.98
N ASP A 27 2.91 -3.07 -9.16
CA ASP A 27 2.72 -3.05 -7.73
C ASP A 27 3.29 -1.73 -7.18
N GLY A 28 2.39 -0.79 -6.89
CA GLY A 28 2.77 0.51 -6.30
C GLY A 28 3.57 0.36 -5.00
N ARG A 29 3.52 -0.81 -4.36
CA ARG A 29 4.27 -1.13 -3.15
C ARG A 29 5.78 -1.13 -3.37
N ASP A 30 6.27 -1.45 -4.57
CA ASP A 30 7.72 -1.47 -4.83
C ASP A 30 8.36 -0.10 -4.62
N LYS A 31 7.67 0.96 -5.05
CA LYS A 31 8.11 2.35 -4.83
C LYS A 31 8.05 2.73 -3.35
N GLU A 32 7.01 2.29 -2.65
CA GLU A 32 6.86 2.52 -1.21
C GLU A 32 7.98 1.84 -0.40
N GLN A 33 8.36 0.61 -0.77
CA GLN A 33 9.43 -0.13 -0.11
C GLN A 33 10.79 0.56 -0.26
N ILE A 34 11.08 1.11 -1.45
CA ILE A 34 12.31 1.87 -1.70
C ILE A 34 12.33 3.15 -0.86
N LEU A 35 11.20 3.89 -0.81
CA LEU A 35 11.08 5.10 -0.01
C LEU A 35 11.26 4.82 1.48
N ARG A 36 10.67 3.74 2.00
CA ARG A 36 10.80 3.35 3.40
C ARG A 36 12.24 3.05 3.79
N GLN A 37 12.96 2.30 2.95
CA GLN A 37 14.38 2.01 3.16
C GLN A 37 15.22 3.29 3.18
N TYR A 38 14.93 4.23 2.28
CA TYR A 38 15.60 5.53 2.25
C TYR A 38 15.37 6.34 3.54
N GLU A 39 14.12 6.43 3.99
CA GLU A 39 13.79 7.17 5.22
C GLU A 39 14.42 6.55 6.47
N GLU A 40 14.44 5.22 6.58
CA GLU A 40 15.13 4.53 7.68
C GLU A 40 16.63 4.77 7.65
N ALA A 41 17.26 4.67 6.46
CA ALA A 41 18.68 4.95 6.31
C ALA A 41 19.01 6.40 6.70
N LYS A 42 18.15 7.36 6.32
CA LYS A 42 18.28 8.76 6.71
C LYS A 42 18.19 8.93 8.22
N ARG A 43 17.17 8.37 8.89
CA ARG A 43 17.05 8.43 10.36
C ARG A 43 18.24 7.82 11.08
N ARG A 44 18.74 6.66 10.61
CA ARG A 44 19.93 6.03 11.17
C ARG A 44 21.16 6.90 11.02
N LYS A 45 21.37 7.48 9.82
CA LYS A 45 22.46 8.41 9.56
C LYS A 45 22.36 9.62 10.48
N ASP A 46 21.21 10.28 10.53
CA ASP A 46 21.00 11.48 11.32
C ASP A 46 21.31 11.22 12.81
N ASN A 47 20.79 10.11 13.37
CA ASN A 47 21.10 9.67 14.74
C ASN A 47 22.59 9.34 14.97
N LEU A 48 23.30 8.80 13.96
CA LEU A 48 24.74 8.51 14.05
C LEU A 48 25.60 9.78 13.90
N THR A 49 25.10 10.76 13.15
CA THR A 49 25.82 12.01 12.84
C THR A 49 25.51 13.14 13.80
N GLU A 50 24.50 13.01 14.66
CA GLU A 50 24.24 13.91 15.79
C GLU A 50 25.38 13.82 16.83
N LYS A 51 26.49 14.51 16.53
CA LYS A 51 27.61 14.73 17.46
C LYS A 51 27.42 15.99 18.32
N ASP A 52 26.46 16.84 17.95
CA ASP A 52 26.25 18.16 18.55
C ASP A 52 25.65 18.13 19.97
N HIS A 53 25.26 16.96 20.49
CA HIS A 53 24.69 16.86 21.85
C HIS A 53 25.68 16.37 22.91
N ILE A 54 26.86 15.88 22.50
CA ILE A 54 27.83 15.27 23.40
C ILE A 54 28.79 16.33 23.98
N ASP A 55 29.10 17.38 23.23
CA ASP A 55 30.09 18.41 23.61
C ASP A 55 29.47 19.72 24.13
N LYS A 56 28.15 19.80 24.34
CA LYS A 56 27.53 21.01 24.91
C LYS A 56 27.85 21.07 26.41
N PRO A 57 28.64 22.06 26.89
CA PRO A 57 28.86 22.21 28.32
C PRO A 57 27.52 22.46 28.99
N LYS A 58 27.13 21.57 29.92
CA LYS A 58 26.01 21.84 30.83
C LYS A 58 26.38 23.08 31.62
N GLN A 59 25.74 24.21 31.34
CA GLN A 59 25.81 25.35 32.26
C GLN A 59 25.08 24.96 33.54
N ASN A 60 25.81 25.11 34.65
CA ASN A 60 25.34 24.90 36.03
C ASN A 60 24.16 25.80 36.38
#